data_AF-A0A7Y5VQ97-F1
#
_entry.id   AF-A0A7Y5VQ97-F1
#
_cell.length_a   1.000
_cell.length_b   1.000
_cell.length_c   1.000
_cell.angle_alpha   90.00
_cell.angle_beta   90.00
_cell.angle_gamma   90.00
#
_symmetry.space_group_name_H-M   'P 1'
#
loop_
_entity.id
_entity.type
_entity.pdbx_description
1 polymer ?
#
loop_
_entity_poly.entity_id
_entity_poly.type
_entity_poly.pdbx_seq_one_letter_code
_entity_poly.pdbx_strand_id
1 'polypeptide(L)'
;MIYDYRTAKLSPADRALCDFATKLTLTPGAMTEGDIAALKGHGFTEGAISVASQVCGYFNYINRIADALNVDPEAWMKPSKEEWLAQKGRNYLASPVAAKAGSK
;
A
#
# COMPACT_ATOMS: atom_id res chain seq x y z
N MET A 1 8.34 9.01 9.95
CA MET A 1 7.19 9.89 9.68
C MET A 1 5.99 9.04 9.33
N ILE A 2 4.81 9.38 9.85
CA ILE A 2 3.55 8.76 9.47
C ILE A 2 2.81 9.76 8.59
N TYR A 3 2.59 9.43 7.32
CA TYR A 3 1.85 10.27 6.39
C TYR A 3 0.44 9.73 6.22
N ASP A 4 -0.55 10.58 6.44
CA ASP A 4 -1.95 10.20 6.32
C ASP A 4 -2.41 10.24 4.86
N TYR A 5 -2.67 9.07 4.28
CA TYR A 5 -3.14 8.94 2.89
C TYR A 5 -4.45 9.71 2.64
N ARG A 6 -5.25 9.98 3.67
CA ARG A 6 -6.51 10.73 3.55
C ARG A 6 -6.28 12.19 3.16
N THR A 7 -5.07 12.71 3.40
CA THR A 7 -4.65 14.06 3.03
C THR A 7 -3.94 14.12 1.67
N ALA A 8 -3.65 12.96 1.07
CA ALA A 8 -3.00 12.88 -0.24
C ALA A 8 -4.00 13.13 -1.38
N LYS A 9 -3.51 13.75 -2.46
CA LYS A 9 -4.27 13.93 -3.71
C LYS A 9 -4.29 12.61 -4.51
N LEU A 10 -5.10 11.66 -4.05
CA LEU A 10 -5.28 10.35 -4.69
C LEU A 10 -6.46 10.37 -5.67
N SER A 11 -6.40 9.50 -6.67
CA SER A 11 -7.58 9.21 -7.48
C SER A 11 -8.67 8.56 -6.61
N PRO A 12 -9.96 8.62 -7.00
CA PRO A 12 -11.01 7.93 -6.25
C PRO A 12 -10.75 6.43 -6.08
N ALA A 13 -10.21 5.76 -7.11
CA ALA A 13 -9.88 4.34 -7.07
C ALA A 13 -8.73 4.03 -6.09
N ASP A 14 -7.65 4.82 -6.12
CA ASP A 14 -6.53 4.64 -5.17
C ASP A 14 -6.96 4.92 -3.74
N ARG A 15 -7.81 5.93 -3.54
CA ARG A 15 -8.37 6.24 -2.22
C ARG A 15 -9.19 5.07 -1.69
N ALA A 16 -10.06 4.49 -2.53
CA ALA A 16 -10.86 3.32 -2.16
C ALA A 16 -9.99 2.11 -1.81
N LEU A 17 -8.90 1.88 -2.55
CA LEU A 17 -7.92 0.83 -2.24
C LEU A 17 -7.23 1.06 -0.89
N CYS A 18 -6.83 2.29 -0.57
CA CYS A 18 -6.26 2.63 0.73
C CYS A 18 -7.27 2.49 1.88
N ASP A 19 -8.54 2.87 1.66
CA ASP A 19 -9.61 2.70 2.65
C ASP A 19 -9.86 1.21 2.93
N PHE A 20 -9.89 0.37 1.88
CA PHE A 20 -9.95 -1.09 2.00
C PHE A 20 -8.76 -1.67 2.79
N ALA A 21 -7.53 -1.30 2.43
CA ALA A 21 -6.32 -1.76 3.10
C ALA A 21 -6.28 -1.35 4.59
N THR A 22 -6.77 -0.15 4.90
CA THR A 22 -6.87 0.37 6.26
C THR A 22 -7.87 -0.43 7.08
N LYS A 23 -9.07 -0.67 6.54
CA LYS A 23 -10.11 -1.47 7.22
C LYS A 23 -9.65 -2.92 7.43
N LEU A 24 -9.06 -3.56 6.42
CA LEU A 24 -8.55 -4.93 6.52
C LEU A 24 -7.45 -5.06 7.57
N THR A 25 -6.64 -4.01 7.76
CA THR A 25 -5.57 -3.99 8.75
C THR A 25 -6.08 -3.78 10.17
N LEU A 26 -6.98 -2.81 10.37
CA LEU A 26 -7.45 -2.42 11.71
C LEU A 26 -8.59 -3.29 12.24
N THR A 27 -9.48 -3.73 11.34
CA THR A 27 -10.73 -4.43 11.69
C THR A 27 -11.01 -5.58 10.71
N PRO A 28 -10.11 -6.57 10.55
CA PRO A 28 -10.28 -7.66 9.59
C PRO A 28 -11.59 -8.46 9.80
N GLY A 29 -12.03 -8.61 11.05
CA GLY A 29 -13.30 -9.31 11.38
C GLY A 29 -14.58 -8.56 10.98
N ALA A 30 -14.47 -7.28 10.60
CA ALA A 30 -15.59 -6.46 10.15
C ALA A 30 -15.66 -6.33 8.61
N MET A 31 -14.84 -7.09 7.89
CA MET A 31 -14.87 -7.13 6.42
C MET A 31 -16.14 -7.81 5.94
N THR A 32 -16.68 -7.29 4.84
CA THR A 32 -17.97 -7.71 4.26
C THR A 32 -17.86 -7.80 2.73
N GLU A 33 -18.83 -8.44 2.10
CA GLU A 33 -18.96 -8.43 0.64
C GLU A 33 -19.11 -7.02 0.06
N GLY A 34 -19.68 -6.08 0.85
CA GLY A 34 -19.81 -4.68 0.47
C GLY A 34 -18.46 -3.98 0.22
N ASP A 35 -17.41 -4.37 0.95
CA ASP A 35 -16.07 -3.83 0.75
C ASP A 35 -15.47 -4.28 -0.60
N ILE A 36 -15.76 -5.51 -0.99
CA ILE A 36 -15.36 -6.07 -2.30
C ILE A 36 -16.16 -5.40 -3.43
N ALA A 37 -17.47 -5.23 -3.23
CA ALA A 37 -18.35 -4.56 -4.19
C ALA A 37 -17.94 -3.10 -4.41
N ALA A 38 -17.54 -2.38 -3.36
CA ALA A 38 -17.04 -1.01 -3.47
C ALA A 38 -15.80 -0.93 -4.38
N LEU A 39 -14.82 -1.82 -4.21
CA LEU A 39 -13.66 -1.87 -5.10
C LEU A 39 -14.04 -2.24 -6.54
N LYS A 40 -14.93 -3.22 -6.74
CA LYS A 40 -15.45 -3.54 -8.08
C LYS A 40 -16.11 -2.33 -8.75
N GLY A 41 -16.84 -1.51 -7.99
CA GLY A 41 -17.44 -0.26 -8.45
C GLY A 41 -16.42 0.78 -8.94
N HIS A 42 -15.17 0.70 -8.50
CA HIS A 42 -14.04 1.51 -8.99
C HIS A 42 -13.25 0.84 -10.13
N GLY A 43 -13.75 -0.28 -10.67
CA GLY A 43 -13.14 -0.97 -11.81
C GLY A 43 -12.07 -2.00 -11.44
N PHE A 44 -11.89 -2.33 -10.15
CA PHE A 44 -10.95 -3.38 -9.76
C PHE A 44 -11.50 -4.77 -10.13
N THR A 45 -10.65 -5.59 -10.75
CA THR A 45 -10.95 -6.99 -11.03
C THR A 45 -10.84 -7.84 -9.76
N GLU A 46 -11.47 -9.01 -9.74
CA GLU A 46 -11.35 -9.95 -8.61
C GLU A 46 -9.89 -10.35 -8.34
N GLY A 47 -9.13 -10.56 -9.41
CA GLY A 47 -7.69 -10.82 -9.32
C GLY A 47 -6.93 -9.67 -8.65
N ALA A 48 -7.23 -8.42 -9.02
CA ALA A 48 -6.61 -7.25 -8.40
C ALA A 48 -6.97 -7.11 -6.91
N ILE A 49 -8.23 -7.37 -6.54
CA ILE A 49 -8.69 -7.34 -5.14
C ILE A 49 -8.02 -8.45 -4.32
N SER A 50 -7.87 -9.65 -4.90
CA SER A 50 -7.15 -10.75 -4.28
C SER A 50 -5.68 -10.39 -4.04
N VAL A 51 -5.00 -9.81 -5.03
CA VAL A 51 -3.61 -9.34 -4.87
C VAL A 51 -3.51 -8.28 -3.78
N ALA A 52 -4.41 -7.28 -3.78
CA ALA A 52 -4.43 -6.25 -2.73
C ALA A 52 -4.59 -6.85 -1.33
N SER A 53 -5.50 -7.82 -1.17
CA SER A 53 -5.74 -8.51 0.09
C SER A 53 -4.51 -9.27 0.57
N GLN A 54 -3.82 -9.98 -0.33
CA GLN A 54 -2.59 -10.70 -0.03
C GLN A 54 -1.44 -9.78 0.36
N VAL A 55 -1.26 -8.65 -0.35
CA VAL A 55 -0.24 -7.64 0.00
C VAL A 55 -0.51 -7.08 1.39
N CYS A 56 -1.75 -6.70 1.71
CA CYS A 56 -2.11 -6.23 3.05
C CYS A 56 -1.82 -7.31 4.11
N GLY A 57 -2.22 -8.56 3.85
CA GLY A 57 -1.99 -9.68 4.74
C GLY A 57 -0.51 -9.94 5.01
N TYR A 58 0.31 -9.92 3.96
CA TYR A 58 1.76 -10.12 4.05
C TYR A 58 2.42 -9.05 4.92
N PHE A 59 2.12 -7.77 4.68
CA PHE A 59 2.66 -6.69 5.51
C PHE A 59 2.17 -6.77 6.96
N ASN A 60 0.90 -7.12 7.18
CA ASN A 60 0.38 -7.32 8.52
C ASN A 60 1.07 -8.49 9.25
N TYR A 61 1.48 -9.55 8.55
CA TYR A 61 2.28 -10.62 9.13
C TYR A 61 3.70 -10.15 9.48
N ILE A 62 4.43 -9.59 8.50
CA ILE A 62 5.85 -9.24 8.71
C ILE A 62 6.03 -8.14 9.75
N ASN A 63 5.12 -7.15 9.80
CA ASN A 63 5.15 -6.09 10.80
C ASN A 63 5.00 -6.68 12.22
N ARG A 64 4.09 -7.65 12.42
CA ARG A 64 3.93 -8.31 13.72
C ARG A 64 5.17 -9.08 14.14
N ILE A 65 5.84 -9.76 13.21
CA ILE A 65 7.08 -10.48 13.50
C ILE A 65 8.21 -9.51 13.86
N ALA A 66 8.37 -8.44 13.08
CA ALA A 66 9.38 -7.41 13.34
C ALA A 66 9.17 -6.75 14.72
N ASP A 67 7.92 -6.35 15.01
CA ASP A 67 7.56 -5.72 16.29
C ASP A 67 7.75 -6.68 17.47
N ALA A 68 7.33 -7.94 17.34
CA ALA A 68 7.45 -8.95 18.40
C ALA A 68 8.92 -9.29 18.74
N LEU A 69 9.80 -9.24 17.75
CA LEU A 69 11.23 -9.50 17.91
C LEU A 69 12.06 -8.23 18.15
N ASN A 70 11.39 -7.07 18.25
CA ASN A 70 12.03 -5.75 18.40
C ASN A 70 13.13 -5.51 17.35
N VAL A 71 12.83 -5.82 16.08
CA VAL A 71 13.74 -5.60 14.96
C VAL A 71 13.78 -4.11 14.63
N ASP A 72 14.95 -3.51 14.78
CA ASP A 72 15.16 -2.13 14.40
C ASP A 72 15.14 -1.96 12.87
N PRO A 73 14.47 -0.91 12.34
CA PRO A 73 14.60 -0.59 10.94
C PRO A 73 16.03 -0.14 10.63
N GLU A 74 16.61 -0.71 9.58
CA GLU A 74 17.82 -0.26 8.92
C GLU A 74 17.87 1.26 8.70
N ALA A 75 19.07 1.85 8.73
CA ALA A 75 19.26 3.30 8.66
C ALA A 75 18.62 3.93 7.41
N TRP A 76 18.63 3.23 6.27
CA TRP A 76 18.03 3.71 5.01
C TRP A 76 16.50 3.72 5.01
N MET A 77 15.83 3.07 5.97
CA MET A 77 14.37 3.09 6.11
C MET A 77 13.83 4.31 6.85
N LYS A 78 14.70 5.15 7.42
CA LYS A 78 14.33 6.37 8.15
C LYS A 78 14.91 7.64 7.50
N PRO A 79 14.73 7.88 6.19
CA PRO A 79 15.18 9.13 5.58
C PRO A 79 14.37 10.31 6.13
N SER A 80 14.98 11.50 6.16
CA SER A 80 14.27 12.76 6.38
C SER A 80 13.24 13.02 5.28
N LYS A 81 12.32 13.96 5.51
CA LYS A 81 11.31 14.35 4.51
C LYS A 81 11.94 14.92 3.27
N GLU A 82 12.96 15.73 3.47
CA GLU A 82 13.74 16.38 2.43
C GLU A 82 14.45 15.33 1.57
N GLU A 83 15.11 14.35 2.19
CA GLU A 83 15.77 13.24 1.50
C GLU A 83 14.76 12.36 0.76
N TRP A 84 13.65 11.98 1.41
CA TRP A 84 12.62 11.17 0.78
C TRP A 84 11.98 11.87 -0.42
N LEU A 85 11.68 13.17 -0.30
CA LEU A 85 11.15 13.99 -1.40
C LEU A 85 12.18 14.14 -2.53
N ALA A 86 13.47 14.30 -2.21
CA ALA A 86 14.54 14.41 -3.20
C ALA A 86 14.79 13.10 -3.98
N GLN A 87 14.53 11.96 -3.34
CA GLN A 87 14.63 10.61 -3.93
C GLN A 87 13.36 10.17 -4.65
N LYS A 88 12.22 10.82 -4.36
CA LYS A 88 10.91 10.48 -4.93
C LYS A 88 10.93 10.57 -6.45
N GLY A 89 10.54 9.47 -7.11
CA GLY A 89 10.47 9.38 -8.58
C GLY A 89 11.74 8.90 -9.29
N ARG A 90 12.93 9.08 -8.70
CA ARG A 90 14.20 8.63 -9.35
C ARG A 90 14.35 7.11 -9.34
N ASN A 91 13.93 6.44 -8.26
CA ASN A 91 14.10 4.99 -8.14
C ASN A 91 12.98 4.15 -8.77
N TYR A 92 11.75 4.66 -8.86
CA TYR A 92 10.66 3.91 -9.52
C TYR A 92 10.79 3.97 -11.04
N LEU A 93 11.00 5.17 -11.62
CA LEU A 93 11.14 5.32 -13.07
C LEU A 93 12.44 4.70 -13.61
N ALA A 94 13.49 4.59 -12.78
CA ALA A 94 14.71 3.85 -13.11
C ALA A 94 14.66 2.37 -12.71
N SER A 95 13.57 1.89 -12.11
CA SER A 95 13.42 0.48 -11.72
C SER A 95 13.16 -0.38 -12.96
N PRO A 96 13.72 -1.61 -13.04
CA PRO A 96 13.38 -2.59 -14.07
C PRO A 96 11.88 -2.86 -14.19
N VAL A 97 11.12 -2.60 -13.12
CA VAL A 97 9.67 -2.78 -13.04
C VAL A 97 8.91 -1.72 -13.86
N ALA A 98 9.34 -0.44 -13.82
CA ALA A 98 8.69 0.63 -14.58
C ALA A 98 8.99 0.56 -16.08
N ALA A 99 10.19 0.10 -16.47
CA ALA A 99 10.58 -0.07 -17.87
C ALA A 99 9.69 -1.08 -18.62
N LYS A 100 9.10 -2.07 -17.93
CA LYS A 100 8.18 -3.04 -18.54
C LYS A 100 6.72 -2.56 -18.65
N ALA A 101 6.34 -1.53 -17.90
CA ALA A 101 4.95 -1.04 -17.86
C ALA A 101 4.61 -0.08 -19.02
N GLY A 102 5.61 0.46 -19.73
CA GLY A 102 5.43 1.38 -20.85
C GLY A 102 5.47 0.75 -22.24
N SER A 103 5.51 -0.59 -22.34
CA SER A 103 5.50 -1.31 -23.61
C SER A 103 4.10 -1.86 -23.88
N LYS A 104 3.17 -0.96 -24.21
CA LYS A 104 1.94 -1.24 -24.95
C LYS A 104 1.64 -0.08 -25.87
#